data_AF-X7ZX38-F1
#
_entry.id   AF-X7ZX38-F1
#
_cell.length_a   1.000
_cell.length_b   1.000
_cell.length_c   1.000
_cell.angle_alpha   90.00
_cell.angle_beta   90.00
_cell.angle_gamma   90.00
#
_symmetry.space_group_name_H-M   'P 1'
#
loop_
_entity.id
_entity.type
_entity.pdbx_description
1 polymer ?
#
loop_
_entity_poly.entity_id
_entity_poly.type
_entity_poly.pdbx_seq_one_letter_code
_entity_poly.pdbx_strand_id
1 'polypeptide(L)'
;MYPFIDAQERDADSLLGDLAASAEAKAAESLALRRSTLEENAELVAIAASEMARRFAAGGRLFTFGNGGSSTDATTLATLFARRR
;
A
#
# COMPACT_ATOMS: atom_id res chain seq x y z
N MET A 1 22.08 37.20 25.52
CA MET A 1 21.04 36.20 25.88
C MET A 1 20.22 35.97 24.63
N TYR A 2 20.10 34.72 24.17
CA TYR A 2 19.50 34.41 22.88
C TYR A 2 17.97 34.30 22.99
N PRO A 3 17.19 35.24 22.42
CA PRO A 3 15.73 35.31 22.60
C PRO A 3 14.95 34.17 21.93
N PHE A 4 15.63 33.28 21.21
CA PHE A 4 15.02 32.19 20.44
C PHE A 4 14.87 30.88 21.20
N ILE A 5 15.50 30.74 22.38
CA ILE A 5 15.45 29.50 23.16
C ILE A 5 14.11 29.38 23.93
N ASP A 6 13.47 30.50 24.28
CA ASP A 6 12.20 30.51 25.04
C ASP A 6 10.93 30.52 24.17
N ALA A 7 11.06 30.58 22.84
CA ALA A 7 9.93 30.66 21.91
C ALA A 7 9.44 29.30 21.36
N GLN A 8 10.13 28.20 21.68
CA GLN A 8 9.96 26.89 21.02
C GLN A 8 9.03 25.91 21.75
N GLU A 9 8.50 26.24 22.93
CA GLU A 9 7.74 25.29 23.73
C GLU A 9 6.20 25.35 23.53
N ARG A 10 5.69 26.32 22.75
CA ARG A 10 4.24 26.52 22.52
C ARG A 10 3.72 26.07 21.15
N ASP A 11 4.61 25.63 20.26
CA ASP A 11 4.29 25.31 18.86
C ASP A 11 4.23 23.79 18.58
N ALA A 12 4.61 22.96 19.56
CA ALA A 12 4.60 21.51 19.41
C ALA A 12 3.19 20.94 19.20
N ASP A 13 2.20 21.41 19.97
CA ASP A 13 0.81 20.96 19.84
C ASP A 13 0.20 21.38 18.49
N SER A 14 0.54 22.58 18.01
CA SER A 14 0.12 23.06 16.69
C SER A 14 0.73 22.21 15.57
N LEU A 15 2.04 21.94 15.65
CA LEU A 15 2.75 21.10 14.68
C LEU A 15 2.23 19.66 14.66
N LEU A 16 1.91 19.10 15.83
CA LEU A 16 1.29 17.78 15.93
C LEU A 16 -0.11 17.77 15.31
N GLY A 17 -0.89 18.83 15.50
CA GLY A 17 -2.18 19.02 14.83
C GLY A 17 -2.04 19.06 13.31
N ASP A 18 -1.10 19.84 12.79
CA ASP A 18 -0.83 19.93 11.35
C ASP A 18 -0.32 18.60 10.77
N LEU A 19 0.51 17.87 11.51
CA LEU A 19 1.01 16.56 11.11
C LEU A 19 -0.12 15.53 11.04
N ALA A 20 -1.01 15.51 12.04
CA ALA A 20 -2.18 14.63 12.05
C ALA A 20 -3.11 14.95 10.86
N ALA A 21 -3.44 16.22 10.64
CA ALA A 21 -4.24 16.65 9.50
C ALA A 21 -3.58 16.27 8.15
N SER A 22 -2.25 16.40 8.03
CA SER A 22 -1.51 15.97 6.84
C SER A 22 -1.55 14.45 6.63
N ALA A 23 -1.41 13.68 7.71
CA ALA A 23 -1.48 12.22 7.66
C ALA A 23 -2.88 11.74 7.23
N GLU A 24 -3.94 12.34 7.77
CA GLU A 24 -5.33 12.04 7.40
C GLU A 24 -5.60 12.39 5.94
N ALA A 25 -5.17 13.57 5.48
CA ALA A 25 -5.33 13.98 4.09
C ALA A 25 -4.61 13.03 3.13
N LYS A 26 -3.36 12.65 3.43
CA LYS A 26 -2.59 11.67 2.63
C LYS A 26 -3.23 10.29 2.64
N ALA A 27 -3.80 9.86 3.76
CA ALA A 27 -4.50 8.59 3.85
C ALA A 27 -5.76 8.58 2.96
N ALA A 28 -6.54 9.67 2.98
CA ALA A 28 -7.71 9.84 2.14
C ALA A 28 -7.37 9.87 0.64
N GLU A 29 -6.33 10.60 0.25
CA GLU A 29 -5.82 10.64 -1.12
C GLU A 29 -5.34 9.25 -1.57
N SER A 30 -4.58 8.57 -0.72
CA SER A 30 -4.08 7.22 -0.99
C SER A 30 -5.21 6.21 -1.17
N LEU A 31 -6.29 6.31 -0.38
CA LEU A 31 -7.48 5.47 -0.53
C LEU A 31 -8.19 5.76 -1.86
N ALA A 32 -8.41 7.04 -2.19
CA ALA A 32 -9.08 7.44 -3.42
C ALA A 32 -8.32 6.93 -4.65
N LEU A 33 -6.98 7.07 -4.67
CA LEU A 33 -6.12 6.60 -5.75
C LEU A 33 -6.16 5.08 -5.88
N ARG A 34 -6.09 4.33 -4.77
CA ARG A 34 -6.20 2.86 -4.82
C ARG A 34 -7.53 2.42 -5.41
N ARG A 35 -8.62 3.10 -5.05
CA ARG A 35 -9.95 2.78 -5.57
C ARG A 35 -10.05 3.05 -7.07
N SER A 36 -9.67 4.24 -7.53
CA SER A 36 -9.72 4.56 -8.97
C SER A 36 -8.81 3.63 -9.78
N THR A 37 -7.61 3.35 -9.27
CA THR A 37 -6.68 2.41 -9.91
C THR A 37 -7.30 1.02 -10.05
N LEU A 38 -7.97 0.51 -9.00
CA LEU A 38 -8.62 -0.80 -9.07
C LEU A 38 -9.80 -0.80 -10.05
N GLU A 39 -10.60 0.26 -10.06
CA GLU A 39 -11.73 0.42 -10.99
C GLU A 39 -11.25 0.46 -12.44
N GLU A 40 -10.21 1.26 -12.73
CA GLU A 40 -9.59 1.38 -14.06
C GLU A 40 -8.96 0.06 -14.55
N ASN A 41 -8.46 -0.77 -13.64
CA ASN A 41 -7.78 -2.03 -13.97
C ASN A 41 -8.64 -3.27 -13.70
N ALA A 42 -9.94 -3.11 -13.41
CA ALA A 42 -10.80 -4.21 -12.95
C ALA A 42 -10.83 -5.40 -13.91
N GLU A 43 -10.91 -5.14 -15.22
CA GLU A 43 -10.90 -6.18 -16.26
C GLU A 43 -9.57 -6.93 -16.32
N LEU A 44 -8.45 -6.20 -16.29
CA LEU A 44 -7.10 -6.80 -16.31
C LEU A 44 -6.87 -7.68 -15.08
N VAL A 45 -7.32 -7.23 -13.90
CA VAL A 45 -7.25 -8.02 -12.66
C VAL A 45 -8.12 -9.28 -12.76
N ALA A 46 -9.32 -9.19 -13.32
CA ALA A 46 -10.21 -10.34 -13.51
C ALA A 46 -9.62 -11.39 -14.48
N ILE A 47 -9.01 -10.93 -15.58
CA ILE A 47 -8.30 -11.80 -16.52
C ILE A 47 -7.12 -12.48 -15.84
N ALA A 48 -6.27 -11.73 -15.13
CA ALA A 48 -5.12 -12.28 -14.42
C ALA A 48 -5.54 -13.33 -13.38
N ALA A 49 -6.59 -13.04 -12.59
CA ALA A 49 -7.12 -13.98 -11.61
C ALA A 49 -7.63 -15.28 -12.25
N SER A 50 -8.35 -15.17 -13.38
CA SER A 50 -8.86 -16.33 -14.13
C SER A 50 -7.72 -17.19 -14.68
N GLU A 51 -6.69 -16.55 -15.25
CA GLU A 51 -5.52 -17.23 -15.80
C GLU A 51 -4.63 -17.87 -14.72
N MET A 52 -4.54 -17.26 -13.54
CA MET A 52 -3.90 -17.85 -12.36
C MET A 52 -4.67 -19.08 -11.89
N ALA A 53 -6.00 -18.98 -11.75
CA ALA A 53 -6.85 -20.09 -11.33
C ALA A 53 -6.75 -21.29 -12.29
N ARG A 54 -6.78 -21.03 -13.61
CA ARG A 54 -6.62 -22.06 -14.65
C ARG A 54 -5.27 -22.79 -14.52
N ARG A 55 -4.17 -22.06 -14.28
CA ARG A 55 -2.84 -22.66 -14.10
C ARG A 55 -2.75 -23.47 -12.81
N PHE A 56 -3.30 -22.96 -11.72
CA PHE A 56 -3.32 -23.70 -10.45
C PHE A 56 -4.13 -25.00 -10.55
N ALA A 57 -5.29 -24.98 -11.21
CA ALA A 57 -6.09 -26.19 -11.45
C ALA A 57 -5.34 -27.24 -12.29
N ALA A 58 -4.41 -26.81 -13.13
CA ALA A 58 -3.52 -27.69 -13.91
C ALA A 58 -2.23 -28.09 -13.17
N GLY A 59 -2.11 -27.81 -11.86
CA GLY A 59 -0.90 -28.12 -11.07
C GLY A 59 0.24 -27.12 -11.25
N GLY A 60 -0.03 -25.95 -11.83
CA GLY A 60 0.95 -24.87 -12.02
C GLY A 60 1.39 -24.22 -10.71
N ARG A 61 2.57 -23.58 -10.76
CA ARG A 61 3.19 -22.90 -9.62
C ARG A 61 3.29 -21.39 -9.88
N LEU A 62 3.00 -20.58 -8.87
CA LEU A 62 3.21 -19.13 -8.91
C LEU A 62 4.65 -18.81 -8.49
N PHE A 63 5.32 -17.97 -9.28
CA PHE A 63 6.56 -17.32 -8.91
C PHE A 63 6.32 -15.81 -8.89
N THR A 64 6.74 -15.14 -7.83
CA THR A 64 6.52 -13.71 -7.61
C THR A 64 7.87 -13.01 -7.43
N PHE A 65 8.02 -11.85 -8.05
CA PHE A 65 9.24 -11.06 -7.99
C PHE A 65 8.90 -9.60 -7.72
N GLY A 66 9.75 -8.89 -7.00
CA GLY A 66 9.58 -7.48 -6.69
C GLY A 66 10.87 -6.85 -6.17
N ASN A 67 11.10 -5.59 -6.51
CA ASN A 67 12.24 -4.79 -6.08
C ASN A 67 11.81 -3.71 -5.09
N GLY A 68 12.62 -3.45 -4.07
CA GLY A 68 12.31 -2.44 -3.05
C GLY A 68 10.95 -2.71 -2.38
N GLY A 69 10.07 -1.71 -2.32
CA GLY A 69 8.74 -1.85 -1.72
C GLY A 69 7.87 -2.96 -2.32
N SER A 70 8.00 -3.22 -3.63
CA SER A 70 7.22 -4.27 -4.31
C SER A 70 7.64 -5.70 -3.92
N SER A 71 8.77 -5.87 -3.22
CA SER A 71 9.17 -7.18 -2.66
C SER A 71 8.22 -7.66 -1.57
N THR A 72 7.62 -6.74 -0.81
CA THR A 72 6.60 -7.03 0.20
C THR A 72 5.32 -7.57 -0.44
N ASP A 73 4.89 -6.99 -1.56
CA ASP A 73 3.71 -7.45 -2.31
C ASP A 73 3.94 -8.84 -2.91
N ALA A 74 5.11 -9.05 -3.51
CA ALA A 74 5.52 -10.35 -4.04
C ALA A 74 5.49 -11.43 -2.94
N THR A 75 6.07 -11.13 -1.77
CA THR A 75 6.07 -12.04 -0.61
C THR A 75 4.66 -12.31 -0.10
N THR A 76 3.80 -11.30 -0.07
CA THR A 76 2.39 -11.43 0.33
C THR A 76 1.63 -12.36 -0.61
N LEU A 77 1.76 -12.17 -1.93
CA LEU A 77 1.14 -13.04 -2.92
C LEU A 77 1.66 -14.49 -2.80
N ALA A 78 2.96 -14.69 -2.72
CA ALA A 78 3.52 -16.03 -2.52
C ALA A 78 2.94 -16.71 -1.26
N THR A 79 2.84 -15.97 -0.15
CA THR A 79 2.31 -16.48 1.12
C THR A 79 0.83 -16.86 1.02
N LEU A 80 0.01 -16.03 0.36
CA LEU A 80 -1.42 -16.29 0.16
C LEU A 80 -1.67 -17.57 -0.64
N PHE A 81 -0.83 -17.87 -1.63
CA PHE A 81 -1.00 -19.03 -2.50
C PHE A 81 -0.16 -20.26 -2.10
N ALA A 82 0.77 -20.13 -1.15
CA ALA A 82 1.61 -21.24 -0.69
C ALA A 82 0.84 -22.37 0.01
N ARG A 83 -0.39 -22.11 0.48
CA ARG A 83 -1.19 -23.08 1.25
C ARG A 83 -2.46 -23.56 0.53
N ARG A 84 -2.68 -23.17 -0.72
CA ARG A 84 -3.79 -23.73 -1.52
C ARG A 84 -3.42 -25.16 -1.92
N ARG A 85 -4.06 -26.14 -1.25
CA ARG A 85 -4.15 -27.52 -1.74
C ARG A 85 -5.19 -27.60 -2.84
#